data_AF-A0A957I3W8-F1
#
_entry.id   AF-A0A957I3W8-F1
#
_cell.length_a   1.000
_cell.length_b   1.000
_cell.length_c   1.000
_cell.angle_alpha   90.00
_cell.angle_beta   90.00
_cell.angle_gamma   90.00
#
_symmetry.space_group_name_H-M   'P 1'
#
loop_
_entity.id
_entity.type
_entity.pdbx_description
1 polymer ?
#
loop_
_entity_poly.entity_id
_entity_poly.type
_entity_poly.pdbx_seq_one_letter_code
_entity_poly.pdbx_strand_id
1 'polypeptide(L)'
;MNTKMLTIILTIVTGLIHLLLGIAFLGDGGTLPILFILNGIGYLALLAGLYYLPQLADQRSMIRYGLMAFTAVTIVAYFVVNEAPFASLFGLFDKVVEVVLIVVLWMGREA
;
A
#
# COMPACT_ATOMS: atom_id res chain seq x y z
N MET A 1 -17.38 8.03 9.17
CA MET A 1 -16.65 6.76 8.93
C MET A 1 -15.41 6.75 9.82
N ASN A 2 -15.16 5.67 10.59
CA ASN A 2 -14.01 5.58 11.51
C ASN A 2 -12.69 5.47 10.72
N THR A 3 -11.61 6.13 11.17
CA THR A 3 -10.26 6.07 10.58
C THR A 3 -9.77 4.63 10.40
N LYS A 4 -10.10 3.73 11.34
CA LYS A 4 -9.82 2.29 11.20
C LYS A 4 -10.42 1.68 9.93
N MET A 5 -11.70 1.96 9.67
CA MET A 5 -12.39 1.40 8.50
C MET A 5 -11.83 1.96 7.20
N LEU A 6 -11.50 3.25 7.18
CA LEU A 6 -10.80 3.89 6.07
C LEU A 6 -9.44 3.23 5.81
N THR A 7 -8.61 3.06 6.84
CA THR A 7 -7.32 2.38 6.70
C THR A 7 -7.48 1.00 6.09
N ILE A 8 -8.43 0.20 6.58
CA ILE A 8 -8.70 -1.14 6.06
C ILE A 8 -9.07 -1.09 4.58
N ILE A 9 -10.04 -0.26 4.20
CA ILE A 9 -10.54 -0.17 2.83
C ILE A 9 -9.43 0.30 1.89
N LEU A 10 -8.75 1.40 2.21
CA LEU A 10 -7.70 1.98 1.36
C LEU A 10 -6.53 1.00 1.20
N THR A 11 -6.10 0.35 2.29
CA THR A 11 -5.01 -0.64 2.24
C THR A 11 -5.38 -1.86 1.39
N ILE A 12 -6.61 -2.36 1.51
CA ILE A 12 -7.10 -3.48 0.70
C ILE A 12 -7.14 -3.08 -0.78
N VAL A 13 -7.71 -1.92 -1.11
CA VAL A 13 -7.79 -1.44 -2.49
C VAL A 13 -6.39 -1.33 -3.11
N THR A 14 -5.47 -0.63 -2.46
CA THR A 14 -4.10 -0.49 -2.95
C THR A 14 -3.38 -1.84 -3.06
N GLY A 15 -3.49 -2.70 -2.03
CA GLY A 15 -2.85 -4.03 -2.05
C GLY A 15 -3.38 -4.91 -3.19
N LEU A 16 -4.69 -4.91 -3.43
CA LEU A 16 -5.31 -5.65 -4.53
C LEU A 16 -4.89 -5.09 -5.89
N ILE A 17 -4.82 -3.77 -6.06
CA ILE A 17 -4.32 -3.16 -7.30
C ILE A 17 -2.90 -3.66 -7.60
N HIS A 18 -2.01 -3.67 -6.60
CA HIS A 18 -0.63 -4.14 -6.79
C HIS A 18 -0.56 -5.63 -7.12
N LEU A 19 -1.38 -6.47 -6.47
CA LEU A 19 -1.47 -7.90 -6.81
C LEU A 19 -1.95 -8.11 -8.25
N LEU A 20 -3.01 -7.41 -8.65
CA LEU A 20 -3.60 -7.52 -9.98
C LEU A 20 -2.62 -7.06 -11.06
N LEU A 21 -1.92 -5.95 -10.86
CA LEU A 21 -0.87 -5.48 -11.76
C LEU A 21 0.29 -6.47 -11.83
N GLY A 22 0.73 -7.01 -10.70
CA GLY A 22 1.78 -8.01 -10.67
C GLY A 22 1.44 -9.28 -11.45
N ILE A 23 0.19 -9.76 -11.35
CA ILE A 23 -0.32 -10.88 -12.15
C ILE A 23 -0.40 -10.51 -13.63
N ALA A 24 -0.93 -9.31 -13.95
CA ALA A 24 -1.05 -8.84 -15.33
C ALA A 24 0.30 -8.73 -16.04
N PHE A 25 1.35 -8.34 -15.32
CA PHE A 25 2.70 -8.19 -15.86
C PHE A 25 3.53 -9.48 -15.89
N LEU A 26 3.01 -10.63 -15.40
CA LEU A 26 3.80 -11.88 -15.38
C LEU A 26 4.35 -12.30 -16.75
N GLY A 27 3.65 -11.95 -17.84
CA GLY A 27 4.09 -12.22 -19.21
C GLY A 27 5.20 -11.31 -19.71
N ASP A 28 5.44 -10.17 -19.05
CA ASP A 28 6.39 -9.14 -19.50
C ASP A 28 7.84 -9.47 -19.11
N GLY A 29 8.04 -10.48 -18.25
CA GLY A 29 9.34 -10.90 -17.75
C GLY A 29 9.95 -9.92 -16.73
N GLY A 30 11.22 -10.17 -16.37
CA GLY A 30 11.94 -9.37 -15.39
C GLY A 30 11.44 -9.53 -13.95
N THR A 31 11.94 -8.68 -13.04
CA THR A 31 11.64 -8.75 -11.61
C THR A 31 10.44 -7.90 -11.20
N LEU A 32 10.03 -6.96 -12.05
CA LEU A 32 8.93 -6.03 -11.80
C LEU A 32 7.61 -6.71 -11.41
N PRO A 33 7.13 -7.75 -12.12
CA PRO A 33 5.87 -8.43 -11.77
C PRO A 33 5.92 -9.05 -10.37
N ILE A 34 7.06 -9.66 -10.02
CA ILE A 34 7.31 -10.25 -8.71
C ILE A 34 7.30 -9.17 -7.62
N LEU A 35 7.94 -8.03 -7.88
CA LEU A 35 7.94 -6.89 -6.95
C LEU A 35 6.53 -6.34 -6.71
N PHE A 36 5.68 -6.27 -7.73
CA PHE A 36 4.27 -5.88 -7.57
C PHE A 36 3.47 -6.88 -6.72
N ILE A 37 3.67 -8.18 -6.94
CA ILE A 37 3.03 -9.23 -6.12
C ILE A 37 3.48 -9.11 -4.66
N LEU A 38 4.78 -9.02 -4.41
CA LEU A 38 5.33 -8.86 -3.06
C LEU A 38 4.84 -7.57 -2.41
N ASN A 39 4.65 -6.51 -3.19
CA ASN A 39 4.12 -5.25 -2.71
C ASN A 39 2.68 -5.39 -2.21
N GLY A 40 1.81 -6.00 -3.03
CA GLY A 40 0.44 -6.31 -2.64
C GLY A 40 0.34 -7.21 -1.39
N ILE A 41 1.19 -8.24 -1.30
CA ILE A 41 1.31 -9.07 -0.09
C ILE A 41 1.76 -8.25 1.11
N GLY A 42 2.74 -7.35 0.93
CA GLY A 42 3.25 -6.47 1.98
C GLY A 42 2.16 -5.59 2.60
N TYR A 43 1.32 -4.97 1.77
CA TYR A 43 0.15 -4.21 2.25
C TYR A 43 -0.80 -5.05 3.10
N LEU A 44 -1.17 -6.24 2.61
CA LEU A 44 -2.11 -7.13 3.31
C LEU A 44 -1.50 -7.68 4.60
N ALA A 45 -0.21 -8.00 4.61
CA ALA A 45 0.51 -8.48 5.78
C ALA A 45 0.61 -7.40 6.87
N LEU A 46 0.94 -6.16 6.49
CA LEU A 46 0.99 -5.03 7.43
C LEU A 46 -0.40 -4.70 7.98
N LEU A 47 -1.44 -4.78 7.14
CA LEU A 47 -2.83 -4.61 7.59
C LEU A 47 -3.24 -5.70 8.59
N ALA A 48 -2.92 -6.95 8.29
CA ALA A 48 -3.16 -8.09 9.18
C ALA A 48 -2.45 -7.87 10.52
N GLY A 49 -1.19 -7.48 10.50
CA GLY A 49 -0.42 -7.16 11.70
C GLY A 49 -1.02 -6.00 12.51
N LEU A 50 -1.52 -4.96 11.84
CA LEU A 50 -2.04 -3.77 12.50
C LEU A 50 -3.36 -4.04 13.24
N TYR A 51 -4.25 -4.87 12.69
CA TYR A 51 -5.62 -5.01 13.22
C TYR A 51 -6.09 -6.42 13.56
N TYR A 52 -5.46 -7.47 13.00
CA TYR A 52 -5.99 -8.83 13.05
C TYR A 52 -5.08 -9.83 13.78
N LEU A 53 -3.81 -9.50 14.00
CA LEU A 53 -2.86 -10.34 14.74
C LEU A 53 -2.69 -9.85 16.18
N PRO A 54 -3.30 -10.49 17.19
CA PRO A 54 -3.24 -10.04 18.58
C PRO A 54 -1.82 -10.16 19.17
N GLN A 55 -1.03 -11.14 18.70
CA GLN A 55 0.37 -11.31 19.09
C GLN A 55 1.28 -10.13 18.70
N LEU A 56 0.81 -9.22 17.83
CA LEU A 56 1.52 -8.02 17.41
C LEU A 56 0.95 -6.74 18.04
N ALA A 57 0.12 -6.86 19.09
CA ALA A 57 -0.56 -5.73 19.72
C ALA A 57 0.43 -4.66 20.20
N ASP A 58 1.55 -5.06 20.81
CA ASP A 58 2.58 -4.14 21.31
C ASP A 58 3.34 -3.43 20.17
N GLN A 59 3.39 -4.05 18.99
CA GLN A 59 4.08 -3.54 17.81
C GLN A 59 3.17 -2.71 16.89
N ARG A 60 1.88 -2.53 17.21
CA ARG A 60 0.93 -1.81 16.35
C ARG A 60 1.39 -0.41 15.95
N SER A 61 2.03 0.32 16.87
CA SER A 61 2.61 1.63 16.55
C SER A 61 3.69 1.51 15.47
N MET A 62 4.63 0.58 15.65
CA MET A 62 5.69 0.31 14.67
C MET A 62 5.12 -0.17 13.34
N ILE A 63 4.12 -1.06 13.34
CA ILE A 63 3.48 -1.57 12.12
C ILE A 63 2.74 -0.44 11.39
N ARG A 64 2.10 0.49 12.11
CA ARG A 64 1.46 1.66 11.53
C ARG A 64 2.48 2.57 10.83
N TYR A 65 3.60 2.87 11.49
CA TYR A 65 4.70 3.61 10.85
C TYR A 65 5.30 2.85 9.68
N GLY A 66 5.43 1.52 9.80
CA GLY A 66 5.86 0.63 8.74
C GLY A 66 4.95 0.72 7.51
N LEU A 67 3.62 0.68 7.70
CA LEU A 67 2.65 0.84 6.63
C LEU A 67 2.71 2.23 5.98
N MET A 68 2.91 3.30 6.76
CA MET A 68 3.11 4.64 6.20
C MET A 68 4.40 4.74 5.37
N ALA A 69 5.52 4.24 5.90
CA ALA A 69 6.80 4.25 5.20
C ALA A 69 6.77 3.38 3.94
N PHE A 70 6.13 2.21 4.02
CA PHE A 70 5.94 1.31 2.89
C PHE A 70 5.13 2.00 1.78
N THR A 71 4.01 2.64 2.13
CA THR A 71 3.18 3.43 1.21
C THR A 71 3.95 4.61 0.61
N ALA A 72 4.80 5.28 1.37
CA ALA A 72 5.62 6.36 0.84
C ALA A 72 6.65 5.84 -0.20
N VAL A 73 7.24 4.66 0.05
CA VAL A 73 8.16 4.01 -0.90
C VAL A 73 7.44 3.63 -2.19
N THR A 74 6.20 3.13 -2.15
CA THR A 74 5.45 2.78 -3.37
C THR A 74 5.13 3.99 -4.24
N ILE A 75 4.79 5.13 -3.61
CA ILE A 75 4.61 6.41 -4.31
C ILE A 75 5.91 6.81 -5.01
N VAL A 76 7.03 6.85 -4.29
CA VAL A 76 8.32 7.23 -4.87
C VAL A 76 8.75 6.27 -5.98
N ALA A 77 8.63 4.96 -5.76
CA ALA A 77 9.00 3.93 -6.73
C ALA A 77 8.21 4.09 -8.05
N TYR A 78 6.93 4.46 -7.98
CA TYR A 78 6.13 4.70 -9.17
C TYR A 78 6.71 5.81 -10.06
N PHE A 79 7.10 6.96 -9.49
CA PHE A 79 7.68 8.06 -10.25
C PHE A 79 9.12 7.81 -10.72
N VAL A 80 9.85 6.91 -10.06
CA VAL A 80 11.22 6.55 -10.43
C VAL A 80 11.25 5.48 -11.52
N VAL A 81 10.35 4.50 -11.48
CA VAL A 81 10.39 3.32 -12.35
C VAL A 81 9.57 3.51 -13.63
N ASN A 82 8.49 4.30 -13.61
CA ASN A 82 7.69 4.54 -14.80
C ASN A 82 8.31 5.65 -15.66
N GLU A 83 8.48 5.39 -16.96
CA GLU A 83 9.05 6.37 -17.90
C GLU A 83 8.13 7.60 -18.12
N ALA A 84 6.82 7.38 -18.08
CA ALA A 84 5.80 8.43 -18.27
C ALA A 84 4.77 8.41 -17.13
N PRO A 85 5.16 8.73 -15.89
CA PRO A 85 4.30 8.55 -14.71
C PRO A 85 3.06 9.45 -14.75
N PHE A 86 3.13 10.60 -15.42
CA PHE A 86 1.99 11.51 -15.54
C PHE A 86 0.99 11.11 -16.65
N ALA A 87 1.33 10.15 -17.51
CA ALA A 87 0.45 9.70 -18.59
C ALA A 87 -0.59 8.66 -18.13
N SER A 88 -0.33 7.97 -17.01
CA SER A 88 -1.23 6.93 -16.50
C SER A 88 -2.20 7.50 -15.47
N LEU A 89 -3.41 7.83 -15.90
CA LEU A 89 -4.49 8.28 -15.00
C LEU A 89 -4.79 7.26 -13.91
N PHE A 90 -4.76 5.97 -14.24
CA PHE A 90 -4.97 4.89 -13.27
C PHE A 90 -3.86 4.83 -12.21
N GLY A 91 -2.60 4.97 -12.64
CA GLY A 91 -1.45 5.00 -11.71
C GLY A 91 -1.50 6.22 -10.80
N LEU A 92 -1.78 7.41 -11.34
CA LEU A 92 -1.93 8.63 -10.53
C LEU A 92 -3.09 8.52 -9.53
N PHE A 93 -4.23 7.93 -9.93
CA PHE A 93 -5.35 7.70 -9.03
C PHE A 93 -4.95 6.82 -7.85
N ASP A 94 -4.25 5.71 -8.09
CA ASP A 94 -3.72 4.87 -7.01
C ASP A 94 -2.77 5.65 -6.08
N LYS A 95 -1.96 6.57 -6.61
CA LYS A 95 -1.08 7.42 -5.78
C LYS A 95 -1.84 8.43 -4.92
N VAL A 96 -2.98 8.92 -5.38
CA VAL A 96 -3.87 9.72 -4.53
C VAL A 96 -4.46 8.87 -3.40
N VAL A 97 -4.88 7.63 -3.69
CA VAL A 97 -5.37 6.68 -2.67
C VAL A 97 -4.29 6.40 -1.62
N GLU A 98 -3.05 6.18 -2.04
CA GLU A 98 -1.89 5.98 -1.16
C GLU A 98 -1.59 7.22 -0.28
N VAL A 99 -1.64 8.43 -0.83
CA VAL A 99 -1.50 9.67 -0.05
C VAL A 99 -2.60 9.77 1.01
N VAL A 100 -3.86 9.51 0.63
CA VAL A 100 -4.99 9.52 1.58
C VAL A 100 -4.79 8.46 2.66
N LEU A 101 -4.28 7.27 2.32
CA LEU A 101 -3.96 6.22 3.29
C LEU A 101 -2.95 6.71 4.34
N ILE A 102 -1.86 7.37 3.92
CA ILE A 102 -0.87 7.95 4.84
C ILE A 102 -1.53 8.96 5.79
N VAL A 103 -2.37 9.86 5.26
CA VAL A 103 -3.06 10.89 6.07
C VAL A 103 -4.00 10.23 7.08
N VAL A 104 -4.78 9.21 6.68
CA VAL A 104 -5.67 8.47 7.57
C VAL A 104 -4.91 7.72 8.67
N LEU A 105 -3.79 7.09 8.31
CA LEU A 105 -2.91 6.40 9.28
C LEU A 105 -2.35 7.37 10.32
N TRP A 106 -1.96 8.57 9.89
CA TRP A 106 -1.50 9.63 10.78
C TRP A 106 -2.60 10.09 11.74
N MET A 107 -3.78 10.42 11.23
CA MET A 107 -4.92 10.84 12.05
C MET A 107 -5.36 9.74 13.03
N GLY A 108 -5.33 8.48 12.61
CA GLY A 108 -5.68 7.32 13.44
C GLY A 108 -4.65 6.96 14.53
N ARG A 109 -3.55 7.71 14.66
CA ARG A 109 -2.62 7.60 15.78
C ARG A 109 -3.08 8.38 17.01
N GLU A 110 -3.78 9.48 16.81
CA GLU A 110 -4.10 10.47 17.85
C GLU A 110 -5.45 10.22 18.54
N ALA A 111 -6.12 9.13 18.17
CA ALA A 111 -7.39 8.66 18.73
C ALA A 111 -7.19 7.34 19.50
#